data_AF-A0A954NMR9-F1
#
_entry.id   AF-A0A954NMR9-F1
#
_cell.length_a   1.000
_cell.length_b   1.000
_cell.length_c   1.000
_cell.angle_alpha   90.00
_cell.angle_beta   90.00
_cell.angle_gamma   90.00
#
_symmetry.space_group_name_H-M   'P 1'
#
loop_
_entity.id
_entity.type
_entity.pdbx_description
1 polymer ?
#
loop_
_entity_poly.entity_id
_entity_poly.type
_entity_poly.pdbx_seq_one_letter_code
_entity_poly.pdbx_strand_id
1 'polypeptide(L)' 'MPSPLYLELTVEDLIRAKAFYGAFGWEFVDYGPAYASIRYRGEELGGLAQGVPRPTGGPLVVLFS' A
#
# COMPACT_ATOMS: atom_id res chain seq x y z
N MET A 1 -3.37 -21.95 -6.24
CA MET A 1 -2.29 -21.00 -5.93
C MET A 1 -2.82 -20.09 -4.84
N PRO A 2 -2.05 -19.73 -3.78
CA PRO A 2 -2.57 -18.77 -2.82
C PRO A 2 -2.81 -17.44 -3.55
N SER A 3 -4.02 -16.90 -3.45
CA SER A 3 -4.40 -15.64 -4.08
C SER A 3 -3.70 -14.50 -3.34
N PRO A 4 -2.85 -13.68 -4.00
CA PRO A 4 -2.30 -12.51 -3.34
C PRO A 4 -3.43 -11.50 -3.11
N LEU A 5 -3.62 -11.12 -1.85
CA LEU A 5 -4.44 -9.97 -1.48
C LEU A 5 -3.74 -8.72 -2.04
N TYR A 6 -4.41 -7.98 -2.94
CA TYR A 6 -3.92 -6.71 -3.44
C TYR A 6 -4.68 -5.56 -2.76
N LEU A 7 -3.94 -4.74 -2.02
CA LEU A 7 -4.40 -3.63 -1.20
C LEU A 7 -3.79 -2.32 -1.69
N GLU A 8 -4.63 -1.41 -2.20
CA GLU A 8 -4.18 -0.04 -2.52
C GLU A 8 -4.73 0.97 -1.51
N LEU A 9 -3.82 1.70 -0.89
CA LEU A 9 -4.12 2.71 0.13
C LEU A 9 -3.77 4.10 -0.41
N THR A 10 -4.75 5.00 -0.44
CA THR A 10 -4.48 6.42 -0.64
C THR A 10 -4.02 7.05 0.67
N VAL A 11 -2.86 7.69 0.66
CA VAL A 11 -2.26 8.35 1.84
C VAL A 11 -1.97 9.82 1.52
N GLU A 12 -2.10 10.69 2.52
CA GLU A 12 -1.84 12.13 2.32
C GLU A 12 -0.34 12.44 2.24
N ASP A 13 0.47 11.74 3.05
CA ASP A 13 1.92 11.87 3.11
C ASP A 13 2.56 10.49 3.04
N LEU A 14 3.21 10.20 1.91
CA LEU A 14 3.82 8.92 1.62
C LEU A 14 4.99 8.59 2.56
N ILE A 15 5.77 9.60 2.97
CA ILE A 15 6.92 9.42 3.85
C ILE A 15 6.46 9.02 5.24
N ARG A 16 5.46 9.74 5.79
CA ARG A 16 4.87 9.42 7.09
C ARG A 16 4.18 8.06 7.08
N ALA A 17 3.45 7.75 5.99
CA ALA A 17 2.80 6.46 5.85
C ALA A 17 3.81 5.29 5.86
N LYS A 18 4.90 5.40 5.11
CA LYS A 18 5.96 4.37 5.13
C LYS A 18 6.60 4.20 6.49
N ALA A 19 6.86 5.30 7.21
CA ALA A 19 7.41 5.22 8.56
C ALA A 19 6.46 4.50 9.53
N PHE A 20 5.16 4.80 9.44
CA PHE A 20 4.14 4.14 10.24
C PHE A 20 3.99 2.66 9.88
N TYR A 21 3.75 2.34 8.61
CA TYR A 21 3.50 0.97 8.16
C TYR A 21 4.76 0.08 8.22
N GLY A 22 5.94 0.67 8.06
CA GLY A 22 7.23 -0.02 8.23
C GLY A 22 7.45 -0.53 9.66
N ALA A 23 6.84 0.09 10.67
CA ALA A 23 6.89 -0.40 12.06
C ALA A 23 6.22 -1.77 12.23
N PHE A 24 5.36 -2.19 11.30
CA PHE A 24 4.73 -3.51 11.26
C PHE A 24 5.51 -4.53 10.41
N GLY A 25 6.71 -4.17 9.94
CA GLY A 25 7.55 -5.03 9.10
C GLY A 25 7.14 -5.04 7.62
N TRP A 26 6.37 -4.05 7.17
CA TRP A 26 6.13 -3.84 5.74
C TRP A 26 7.36 -3.19 5.09
N GLU A 27 7.65 -3.63 3.88
CA GLU A 27 8.73 -3.12 3.04
C GLU A 27 8.13 -2.34 1.86
N PHE A 28 8.88 -1.38 1.31
CA PHE A 28 8.38 -0.51 0.25
C PHE A 28 9.35 -0.42 -0.93
N VAL A 29 8.81 -0.46 -2.15
CA VAL A 29 9.56 -0.16 -3.38
C VAL A 29 9.02 1.11 -4.01
N ASP A 30 9.87 2.11 -4.13
CA ASP A 30 9.52 3.40 -4.74
C ASP A 30 9.48 3.31 -6.26
N TYR A 31 8.32 3.67 -6.84
CA TYR A 31 8.17 3.85 -8.30
C TYR A 31 8.05 5.33 -8.70
N GLY A 32 8.09 6.23 -7.73
CA GLY A 32 8.05 7.66 -7.95
C GLY A 32 7.77 8.43 -6.66
N PRO A 33 7.74 9.77 -6.72
CA PRO A 33 7.56 10.61 -5.52
C PRO A 33 6.18 10.46 -4.86
N ALA A 34 5.21 9.87 -5.57
CA ALA A 34 3.82 9.76 -5.13
C ALA A 34 3.31 8.30 -5.08
N TYR A 35 4.19 7.30 -5.24
CA TYR A 35 3.76 5.91 -5.19
C TYR A 35 4.86 4.96 -4.72
N ALA A 36 4.50 4.01 -3.86
CA ALA A 36 5.35 2.89 -3.52
C ALA A 36 4.54 1.59 -3.40
N SER A 37 5.08 0.46 -3.90
CA SER A 37 4.47 -0.84 -3.64
C SER A 37 4.75 -1.29 -2.20
N ILE A 38 3.86 -2.13 -1.66
CA ILE A 38 3.95 -2.75 -0.35
C ILE A 38 4.40 -4.18 -0.53
N ARG A 39 5.44 -4.58 0.21
CA ARG A 39 5.91 -5.96 0.29
C ARG A 39 5.87 -6.46 1.72
N TYR A 40 5.58 -7.74 1.90
CA TYR A 40 5.66 -8.41 3.20
C TYR A 40 6.11 -9.85 2.98
N ARG A 41 7.18 -10.26 3.69
CA ARG A 41 7.75 -11.61 3.58
C ARG A 41 8.08 -12.03 2.15
N GLY A 42 8.53 -11.08 1.33
CA GLY A 42 8.92 -11.31 -0.06
C GLY A 42 7.80 -11.19 -1.10
N GLU A 43 6.53 -11.20 -0.67
CA GLU A 43 5.35 -11.10 -1.54
C GLU A 43 4.90 -9.65 -1.72
N GLU A 44 4.38 -9.31 -2.90
CA GLU A 44 3.76 -8.01 -3.16
C GLU A 44 2.29 -8.04 -2.71
N LEU A 45 1.91 -7.06 -1.90
CA LEU A 45 0.58 -6.97 -1.29
C LEU A 45 -0.25 -5.79 -1.83
N GLY A 46 0.30 -4.94 -2.69
CA GLY A 46 -0.37 -3.76 -3.23
C GLY A 46 0.49 -2.50 -3.14
N GLY A 47 -0.12 -1.34 -2.82
CA GLY A 47 0.58 -0.05 -2.89
C GLY A 47 0.05 1.07 -2.01
N LEU A 48 0.93 2.04 -1.74
CA LEU A 48 0.63 3.33 -1.16
C LEU A 48 0.66 4.39 -2.27
N ALA A 49 -0.48 5.02 -2.54
CA ALA A 49 -0.59 6.11 -3.51
C ALA A 49 -0.79 7.43 -2.76
N GLN A 50 0.08 8.42 -2.99
CA GLN A 50 -0.07 9.73 -2.39
C GLN A 50 -1.19 10.51 -3.08
N GLY A 51 -2.14 11.03 -2.30
CA GLY A 51 -3.25 11.80 -2.82
C GLY A 51 -4.19 12.27 -1.71
N VAL A 52 -5.28 12.93 -2.09
CA VAL A 52 -6.31 13.36 -1.12
C VAL A 52 -7.12 12.13 -0.71
N PRO A 53 -7.09 11.70 0.56
CA PRO A 53 -7.91 10.59 1.02
C PRO A 53 -9.38 10.95 0.83
N ARG A 54 -10.13 10.10 0.14
CA ARG A 54 -11.57 10.35 -0.06
C ARG A 54 -12.31 9.95 1.23
N PRO A 55 -13.19 10.81 1.78
CA PRO A 55 -13.98 10.48 2.98
C PRO A 55 -14.95 9.30 2.74
N THR A 56 -15.20 8.96 1.48
CA THR A 56 -15.95 7.78 1.03
C THR A 56 -15.15 7.03 -0.04
N GLY A 57 -14.97 5.71 0.12
CA GLY A 57 -14.11 4.88 -0.74
C GLY A 57 -12.67 4.78 -0.22
N GLY A 58 -12.50 4.08 0.91
CA GLY A 58 -11.21 3.81 1.55
C GLY A 58 -10.36 2.78 0.77
N PRO A 59 -9.71 1.81 1.44
CA PRO A 59 -8.81 0.86 0.76
C PRO A 59 -9.50 0.19 -0.44
N LEU A 60 -8.84 0.21 -1.61
CA LEU A 60 -9.21 -0.68 -2.69
C LEU A 60 -8.70 -2.08 -2.31
N VAL A 61 -9.63 -2.96 -2.00
CA VAL A 61 -9.34 -4.37 -1.68
C VAL A 61 -9.77 -5.21 -2.88
N VAL A 62 -8.81 -5.82 -3.57
CA VAL A 62 -9.10 -6.80 -4.63
C VAL A 62 -8.97 -8.20 -4.04
N LEU A 63 -10.10 -8.90 -3.95
CA LEU A 63 -10.18 -10.32 -3.60
C LEU A 63 -10.59 -11.08 -4.86
N PHE A 64 -9.83 -12.10 -5.26
CA PHE A 64 -10.21 -12.99 -6.36
C PHE A 64 -9.98 -14.46 -5.94
N SER A 65 -10.96 -15.31 -6.26
CA SER A 65 -10.98 -16.75 -5.90
C SER A 65 -10.46 -17.62 -7.03
#